data_AF-A0A510IVG6-F1
#
_entry.id   AF-A0A510IVG6-F1
#
_cell.length_a   1.000
_cell.length_b   1.000
_cell.length_c   1.000
_cell.angle_alpha   90.00
_cell.angle_beta   90.00
_cell.angle_gamma   90.00
#
_symmetry.space_group_name_H-M   'P 1'
#
loop_
_entity.id
_entity.type
_entity.pdbx_description
1 polymer ?
#
loop_
_entity_poly.entity_id
_entity_poly.type
_entity_poly.pdbx_seq_one_letter_code
_entity_poly.pdbx_strand_id
1 'polypeptide(L)'
;MSANMMLEGGIVAYETNIKTGGTGARYFGIGLSSQYRVDEVTVNLRAVDVRTGRVLSSVLTSKKIFSRQLQGDVYTFMEYKRLLEIEAGTTTNGPAQLCVLSAIESAVIHLIANGVNGKLWALQDNSEYPFSVLDEYSESSVKIL
;
A
#
# COMPACT_ATOMS: atom_id res chain seq x y z
N MET A 1 -19.82 16.77 -18.46
CA MET A 1 -19.89 15.30 -18.23
C MET A 1 -19.95 15.08 -16.73
N SER A 2 -20.81 14.18 -16.26
CA SER A 2 -20.86 13.73 -14.85
C SER A 2 -20.17 12.37 -14.71
N ALA A 3 -19.52 12.11 -13.56
CA ALA A 3 -18.96 10.80 -13.26
C ALA A 3 -20.08 9.83 -12.84
N ASN A 4 -20.03 8.58 -13.34
CA ASN A 4 -21.00 7.53 -12.96
C ASN A 4 -20.65 6.87 -11.60
N MET A 5 -19.42 7.08 -11.13
CA MET A 5 -18.87 6.46 -9.94
C MET A 5 -18.03 7.47 -9.16
N MET A 6 -18.09 7.36 -7.84
CA MET A 6 -17.28 8.13 -6.90
C MET A 6 -16.36 7.17 -6.14
N LEU A 7 -15.10 7.58 -5.96
CA LEU A 7 -14.18 6.89 -5.05
C LEU A 7 -14.17 7.63 -3.72
N GLU A 8 -14.40 6.90 -2.65
CA GLU A 8 -14.36 7.43 -1.28
C GLU A 8 -13.60 6.48 -0.36
N GLY A 9 -12.98 7.03 0.66
CA GLY A 9 -12.14 6.24 1.55
C GLY A 9 -11.40 7.11 2.55
N GLY A 10 -10.53 6.48 3.31
CA GLY A 10 -9.71 7.16 4.30
C GLY A 10 -8.74 6.23 5.00
N ILE A 11 -7.84 6.86 5.75
CA ILE A 11 -6.96 6.16 6.68
C ILE A 11 -7.82 5.72 7.87
N VAL A 12 -7.88 4.41 8.11
CA VAL A 12 -8.68 3.81 9.19
C VAL A 12 -7.82 3.35 10.36
N ALA A 13 -6.52 3.19 10.15
CA ALA A 13 -5.56 2.92 11.23
C ALA A 13 -4.19 3.50 10.89
N TYR A 14 -3.50 3.96 11.93
CA TYR A 14 -2.10 4.33 11.89
C TYR A 14 -1.42 3.82 13.16
N GLU A 15 -0.33 3.08 12.99
CA GLU A 15 0.50 2.59 14.09
C GLU A 15 1.96 2.94 13.83
N THR A 16 2.67 3.35 14.88
CA THR A 16 4.10 3.67 14.81
C THR A 16 4.84 3.07 16.00
N ASN A 17 5.94 2.39 15.72
CA ASN A 17 6.72 1.68 16.73
C ASN A 17 8.22 1.81 16.46
N ILE A 18 9.01 2.06 17.50
CA ILE A 18 10.48 1.95 17.42
C ILE A 18 10.86 0.51 17.78
N LYS A 19 11.59 -0.15 16.88
CA LYS A 19 12.09 -1.51 17.05
C LYS A 19 13.62 -1.51 17.09
N THR A 20 14.18 -2.48 17.79
CA THR A 20 15.63 -2.69 17.89
C THR A 20 15.94 -4.11 17.43
N GLY A 21 16.98 -4.30 16.61
CA GLY A 21 17.40 -5.64 16.21
C GLY A 21 16.37 -6.44 15.39
N GLY A 22 16.41 -7.77 15.50
CA GLY A 22 15.50 -8.68 14.81
C GLY A 22 15.71 -8.73 13.28
N THR A 23 14.71 -9.23 12.56
CA THR A 23 14.80 -9.41 11.10
C THR A 23 15.06 -8.07 10.40
N GLY A 24 14.43 -6.97 10.86
CA GLY A 24 14.64 -5.61 10.33
C GLY A 24 16.09 -5.10 10.40
N ALA A 25 16.85 -5.45 11.46
CA ALA A 25 18.25 -5.07 11.56
C ALA A 25 19.16 -5.81 10.56
N ARG A 26 18.86 -7.09 10.27
CA ARG A 26 19.57 -7.83 9.20
C ARG A 26 19.32 -7.20 7.83
N TYR A 27 18.11 -6.72 7.57
CA TYR A 27 17.74 -6.16 6.26
C TYR A 27 18.33 -4.78 6.00
N PHE A 28 18.41 -3.92 7.01
CA PHE A 28 19.13 -2.65 6.87
C PHE A 28 20.66 -2.83 6.88
N GLY A 29 21.19 -4.04 7.13
CA GLY A 29 22.62 -4.28 7.28
C GLY A 29 23.21 -3.62 8.54
N ILE A 30 22.39 -3.40 9.56
CA ILE A 30 22.74 -2.65 10.78
C ILE A 30 22.93 -3.60 11.96
N GLY A 31 23.78 -3.21 12.91
CA GLY A 31 24.07 -4.01 14.11
C GLY A 31 22.83 -4.36 14.93
N LEU A 32 22.90 -5.46 15.69
CA LEU A 32 21.79 -5.98 16.52
C LEU A 32 21.24 -4.99 17.55
N SER A 33 22.01 -3.94 17.88
CA SER A 33 21.64 -2.87 18.81
C SER A 33 21.04 -1.63 18.14
N SER A 34 20.96 -1.58 16.80
CA SER A 34 20.46 -0.41 16.10
C SER A 34 18.94 -0.33 16.13
N GLN A 35 18.43 0.87 16.43
CA GLN A 35 17.02 1.18 16.39
C GLN A 35 16.58 1.57 14.97
N TYR A 36 15.35 1.21 14.62
CA TYR A 36 14.63 1.65 13.42
C TYR A 36 13.17 1.88 13.79
N ARG A 37 12.49 2.72 13.01
CA ARG A 37 11.07 3.01 13.15
C ARG A 37 10.28 2.15 12.16
N VAL A 38 9.12 1.70 12.59
CA VAL A 38 8.14 1.02 11.75
C VAL A 38 6.87 1.86 11.78
N ASP A 39 6.46 2.33 10.61
CA ASP A 39 5.18 2.99 10.40
C ASP A 39 4.27 2.04 9.63
N GLU A 40 3.03 1.89 10.10
CA GLU A 40 2.00 1.08 9.46
C GLU A 40 0.74 1.91 9.26
N VAL A 41 0.25 1.96 8.03
CA VAL A 41 -0.97 2.69 7.65
C VAL A 41 -1.94 1.72 7.03
N THR A 42 -3.20 1.76 7.48
CA THR A 42 -4.30 1.02 6.86
C THR A 42 -5.28 1.98 6.21
N VAL A 43 -5.57 1.76 4.94
CA VAL A 43 -6.49 2.55 4.12
C VAL A 43 -7.67 1.68 3.72
N ASN A 44 -8.88 2.22 3.90
CA ASN A 44 -10.08 1.70 3.25
C ASN A 44 -10.41 2.57 2.04
N LEU A 45 -10.66 1.95 0.89
CA LEU A 45 -11.06 2.64 -0.34
C LEU A 45 -12.25 1.90 -0.97
N ARG A 46 -13.26 2.65 -1.40
CA ARG A 46 -14.51 2.13 -1.94
C ARG A 46 -14.90 2.85 -3.22
N ALA A 47 -15.49 2.08 -4.14
CA ALA A 47 -16.12 2.57 -5.35
C ALA A 47 -17.64 2.58 -5.16
N VAL A 48 -18.29 3.72 -5.36
CA VAL A 48 -19.73 3.91 -5.14
C VAL A 48 -20.41 4.40 -6.42
N ASP A 49 -21.50 3.76 -6.81
CA ASP A 49 -22.37 4.20 -7.90
C ASP A 49 -23.10 5.49 -7.49
N VAL A 50 -22.89 6.58 -8.23
CA VAL A 50 -23.40 7.92 -7.87
C VAL A 50 -24.93 8.00 -7.99
N ARG A 51 -25.55 7.15 -8.80
CA ARG A 51 -27.00 7.18 -9.06
C ARG A 51 -27.79 6.41 -8.02
N THR A 52 -27.21 5.31 -7.51
CA THR A 52 -27.89 4.37 -6.60
C THR A 52 -27.35 4.39 -5.18
N GLY A 53 -26.16 4.94 -4.95
CA GLY A 53 -25.45 4.89 -3.68
C GLY A 53 -24.90 3.50 -3.31
N ARG A 54 -24.93 2.54 -4.24
CA ARG A 54 -24.44 1.18 -3.99
C ARG A 54 -22.91 1.14 -4.01
N VAL A 55 -22.33 0.45 -3.03
CA VAL A 55 -20.90 0.12 -3.02
C VAL A 55 -20.66 -1.00 -4.04
N LEU A 56 -19.87 -0.70 -5.07
CA LEU A 56 -19.52 -1.61 -6.16
C LEU A 56 -18.29 -2.46 -5.80
N SER A 57 -17.32 -1.86 -5.11
CA SER A 57 -16.09 -2.52 -4.66
C SER A 57 -15.56 -1.84 -3.40
N SER A 58 -14.94 -2.60 -2.51
CA SER A 58 -14.33 -2.11 -1.27
C SER A 58 -13.05 -2.87 -1.00
N VAL A 59 -11.96 -2.16 -0.74
CA VAL A 59 -10.65 -2.72 -0.41
C VAL A 59 -10.17 -2.18 0.93
N LEU A 60 -9.44 -3.01 1.66
CA LEU A 60 -8.77 -2.67 2.90
C LEU A 60 -7.30 -3.07 2.75
N THR A 61 -6.41 -2.09 2.77
CA THR A 61 -5.00 -2.30 2.48
C THR A 61 -4.14 -1.74 3.61
N SER A 62 -3.22 -2.56 4.12
CA SER A 62 -2.25 -2.16 5.14
C SER A 62 -0.85 -2.20 4.55
N LYS A 63 -0.09 -1.11 4.69
CA LYS A 63 1.32 -1.03 4.28
C LYS A 63 2.19 -0.70 5.47
N LYS A 64 3.39 -1.29 5.49
CA LYS A 64 4.42 -1.08 6.51
C LYS A 64 5.66 -0.50 5.85
N ILE A 65 6.18 0.59 6.40
CA ILE A 65 7.48 1.14 6.04
C ILE A 65 8.40 1.06 7.25
N PHE A 66 9.57 0.50 7.01
CA PHE A 66 10.68 0.49 7.94
C PHE A 66 11.54 1.69 7.61
N SER A 67 11.95 2.47 8.59
CA SER A 67 12.78 3.65 8.35
C SER A 67 13.84 3.87 9.42
N ARG A 68 14.94 4.50 9.04
CA ARG A 68 15.99 4.95 9.94
C ARG A 68 16.49 6.31 9.50
N GLN A 69 16.61 7.23 10.45
CA GLN A 69 17.23 8.53 10.21
C GLN A 69 18.74 8.36 10.04
N LEU A 70 19.28 8.89 8.94
CA LEU A 70 20.71 8.90 8.66
C LEU A 70 21.36 10.16 9.24
N GLN A 71 20.95 11.34 8.75
CA GLN A 71 21.48 12.63 9.16
C GLN A 71 20.50 13.75 8.78
N GLY A 72 20.28 14.71 9.68
CA GLY A 72 19.28 15.77 9.45
C GLY A 72 17.91 15.17 9.12
N ASP A 73 17.26 15.69 8.09
CA ASP A 73 15.95 15.21 7.62
C ASP A 73 16.04 14.09 6.56
N VAL A 74 17.18 13.40 6.45
CA VAL A 74 17.36 12.28 5.51
C VAL A 74 17.08 10.95 6.20
N TYR A 75 16.19 10.17 5.60
CA TYR A 75 15.79 8.85 6.07
C TYR A 75 16.13 7.79 5.03
N THR A 76 16.69 6.66 5.45
CA THR A 76 16.65 5.42 4.66
C THR A 76 15.38 4.69 5.02
N PHE A 77 14.69 4.17 4.01
CA PHE A 77 13.51 3.35 4.20
C PHE A 77 13.67 1.99 3.51
N MET A 78 12.91 1.01 4.00
CA MET A 78 12.64 -0.23 3.31
C MET A 78 11.15 -0.50 3.37
N GLU A 79 10.62 -0.88 2.22
CA GLU A 79 9.24 -1.30 2.05
C GLU A 79 9.23 -2.74 1.54
N TYR A 80 8.35 -3.56 2.12
CA TYR A 80 8.04 -4.85 1.52
C TYR A 80 6.94 -4.66 0.49
N LYS A 81 7.29 -4.95 -0.76
CA LYS A 81 6.31 -5.34 -1.75
C LYS A 81 5.97 -6.82 -1.54
N ARG A 82 4.84 -7.25 -2.08
CA ARG A 82 4.51 -8.68 -2.07
C ARG A 82 5.44 -9.37 -3.09
N LEU A 83 5.64 -10.69 -2.96
CA LEU A 83 6.62 -11.49 -3.73
C LEU A 83 8.11 -11.23 -3.47
N LEU A 84 8.55 -11.19 -2.20
CA LEU A 84 9.98 -11.15 -1.82
C LEU A 84 10.77 -9.96 -2.40
N GLU A 85 10.08 -8.99 -2.99
CA GLU A 85 10.64 -7.74 -3.47
C GLU A 85 10.79 -6.76 -2.31
N ILE A 86 12.02 -6.31 -2.09
CA ILE A 86 12.35 -5.30 -1.10
C ILE A 86 12.72 -4.04 -1.88
N GLU A 87 11.95 -2.98 -1.66
CA GLU A 87 12.32 -1.66 -2.15
C GLU A 87 13.00 -0.91 -1.02
N ALA A 88 14.26 -0.54 -1.24
CA ALA A 88 15.05 0.25 -0.31
C ALA A 88 15.46 1.55 -0.99
N GLY A 89 15.35 2.67 -0.27
CA GLY A 89 15.66 3.98 -0.81
C GLY A 89 16.00 4.99 0.27
N THR A 90 16.38 6.19 -0.17
CA THR A 90 16.54 7.36 0.70
C THR A 90 15.49 8.40 0.35
N THR A 91 15.00 9.10 1.36
CA THR A 91 13.98 10.14 1.19
C THR A 91 14.21 11.28 2.17
N THR A 92 13.78 12.47 1.77
CA THR A 92 13.67 13.66 2.63
C THR A 92 12.25 13.89 3.14
N ASN A 93 11.27 13.14 2.62
CA ASN A 93 9.91 13.15 3.15
C ASN A 93 9.86 12.34 4.46
N GLY A 94 8.95 12.71 5.35
CA GLY A 94 8.76 11.98 6.61
C GLY A 94 8.34 10.52 6.33
N PRO A 95 8.87 9.52 7.07
CA PRO A 95 8.51 8.11 6.88
C PRO A 95 7.00 7.83 6.93
N ALA A 96 6.27 8.55 7.78
CA ALA A 96 4.82 8.45 7.87
C ALA A 96 4.12 8.92 6.57
N GLN A 97 4.61 10.00 5.96
CA GLN A 97 4.07 10.51 4.69
C GLN A 97 4.27 9.52 3.55
N LEU A 98 5.47 8.92 3.48
CA LEU A 98 5.77 7.87 2.50
C LEU A 98 4.86 6.65 2.71
N CYS A 99 4.61 6.25 3.96
CA CYS A 99 3.77 5.11 4.28
C CYS A 99 2.31 5.33 3.88
N VAL A 100 1.79 6.55 4.09
CA VAL A 100 0.44 6.92 3.65
C VAL A 100 0.32 6.87 2.13
N LEU A 101 1.29 7.43 1.40
CA LEU A 101 1.29 7.42 -0.06
C LEU A 101 1.27 5.98 -0.60
N SER A 102 2.19 5.14 -0.11
CA SER A 102 2.29 3.73 -0.50
C SER A 102 1.02 2.94 -0.18
N ALA A 103 0.37 3.21 0.96
CA ALA A 103 -0.91 2.59 1.33
C ALA A 103 -2.05 2.99 0.38
N ILE A 104 -2.13 4.26 -0.02
CA ILE A 104 -3.13 4.76 -0.96
C ILE A 104 -2.92 4.17 -2.35
N GLU A 105 -1.68 4.18 -2.85
CA GLU A 105 -1.33 3.59 -4.15
C GLU A 105 -1.69 2.10 -4.20
N SER A 106 -1.32 1.35 -3.16
CA SER A 106 -1.66 -0.06 -3.06
C SER A 106 -3.18 -0.28 -3.01
N ALA A 107 -3.94 0.55 -2.28
CA ALA A 107 -5.40 0.48 -2.26
C ALA A 107 -6.01 0.74 -3.64
N VAL A 108 -5.49 1.71 -4.41
CA VAL A 108 -5.95 1.99 -5.77
C VAL A 108 -5.69 0.79 -6.70
N ILE A 109 -4.50 0.19 -6.63
CA ILE A 109 -4.16 -1.00 -7.44
C ILE A 109 -5.09 -2.17 -7.10
N HIS A 110 -5.31 -2.46 -5.81
CA HIS A 110 -6.26 -3.50 -5.39
C HIS A 110 -7.68 -3.20 -5.86
N LEU A 111 -8.11 -1.93 -5.81
CA LEU A 111 -9.43 -1.55 -6.29
C LEU A 111 -9.57 -1.82 -7.78
N ILE A 112 -8.57 -1.41 -8.59
CA ILE A 112 -8.49 -1.66 -10.04
C ILE A 112 -8.57 -3.16 -10.33
N ALA A 113 -7.75 -3.97 -9.67
CA ALA A 113 -7.76 -5.43 -9.83
C ALA A 113 -9.14 -6.03 -9.50
N ASN A 114 -9.73 -5.64 -8.36
CA ASN A 114 -11.07 -6.10 -7.97
C ASN A 114 -12.15 -5.67 -8.96
N GLY A 115 -12.05 -4.48 -9.54
CA GLY A 115 -13.01 -4.02 -10.52
C GLY A 115 -12.88 -4.69 -11.89
N VAL A 116 -11.67 -5.09 -12.30
CA VAL A 116 -11.49 -5.94 -13.50
C VAL A 116 -12.14 -7.31 -13.26
N ASN A 117 -11.83 -7.95 -12.13
CA ASN A 117 -12.38 -9.26 -11.77
C ASN A 117 -13.91 -9.22 -11.57
N GLY A 118 -14.41 -8.16 -10.95
CA GLY A 118 -15.83 -7.89 -10.73
C GLY A 118 -16.56 -7.37 -11.97
N LYS A 119 -15.89 -7.23 -13.11
CA LYS A 119 -16.44 -6.69 -14.37
C LYS A 119 -17.05 -5.29 -14.23
N LEU A 120 -16.53 -4.49 -13.31
CA LEU A 120 -16.88 -3.07 -13.14
C LEU A 120 -16.25 -2.19 -14.22
N TRP A 121 -15.07 -2.58 -14.72
CA TRP A 121 -14.39 -1.97 -15.85
C TRP A 121 -13.61 -3.04 -16.63
N ALA A 122 -13.27 -2.72 -17.88
CA ALA A 122 -12.53 -3.59 -18.77
C ALA A 122 -11.16 -3.00 -19.10
N LEU A 123 -10.18 -3.87 -19.30
CA LEU A 123 -8.87 -3.48 -19.84
C LEU A 123 -9.03 -3.15 -21.33
N GLN A 124 -8.23 -2.20 -21.81
CA GLN A 124 -8.25 -1.79 -23.22
C GLN A 124 -7.77 -2.91 -24.14
N ASP A 125 -6.74 -3.65 -23.72
CA ASP A 125 -6.27 -4.86 -24.37
C ASP A 125 -6.16 -5.96 -23.31
N ASN A 126 -6.78 -7.12 -23.58
CA ASN A 126 -6.78 -8.28 -22.69
C ASN A 126 -5.45 -9.06 -22.76
N SER A 127 -4.52 -8.67 -23.65
CA SER A 127 -3.24 -9.34 -23.89
C SER A 127 -2.00 -8.54 -23.47
N GLU A 128 -2.18 -7.26 -23.07
CA GLU A 128 -1.06 -6.30 -22.99
C GLU A 128 -0.63 -5.95 -21.55
N TYR A 129 -1.37 -6.38 -20.52
CA TYR A 129 -0.88 -6.34 -19.16
C TYR A 129 -0.31 -7.70 -18.79
N PRO A 130 0.91 -7.79 -18.21
CA PRO A 130 1.34 -9.04 -17.62
C PRO A 130 0.32 -9.32 -16.52
N PHE A 131 -0.51 -10.34 -16.76
CA PHE A 131 -1.49 -10.89 -15.82
C PHE A 131 -0.89 -11.00 -14.40
N SER A 132 0.44 -11.16 -14.29
CA SER A 132 1.20 -11.14 -13.04
C SER A 132 0.89 -10.01 -12.07
N VAL A 133 0.77 -8.74 -12.50
CA VAL A 133 0.59 -7.62 -11.54
C VAL A 133 -0.84 -7.55 -11.03
N LEU A 134 -1.84 -7.71 -11.90
CA LEU A 134 -3.24 -7.67 -11.45
C LEU A 134 -3.64 -8.95 -10.71
N ASP A 135 -3.13 -10.11 -11.13
CA ASP A 135 -3.33 -11.38 -10.43
C ASP A 135 -2.71 -11.32 -9.04
N GLU A 136 -1.48 -10.80 -8.91
CA GLU A 136 -0.81 -10.61 -7.62
C GLU A 136 -1.65 -9.79 -6.65
N TYR A 137 -2.23 -8.68 -7.11
CA TYR A 137 -3.06 -7.82 -6.26
C TYR A 137 -4.48 -8.35 -6.06
N SER A 138 -4.95 -9.29 -6.89
CA SER A 138 -6.27 -9.92 -6.73
C SER A 138 -6.27 -11.13 -5.79
N GLU A 139 -5.23 -11.96 -5.82
CA GLU A 139 -5.04 -13.11 -4.92
C GLU A 139 -4.52 -12.69 -3.55
N SER A 140 -4.13 -11.41 -3.45
CA SER A 140 -3.72 -10.82 -2.21
C SER A 140 -4.89 -10.71 -1.26
N SER A 141 -4.96 -11.63 -0.30
CA SER A 141 -5.94 -11.63 0.79
C SER A 141 -6.03 -10.25 1.47
N VAL A 142 -6.99 -9.47 1.00
CA VAL A 142 -7.63 -8.40 1.75
C VAL A 142 -8.20 -9.11 2.97
N LYS A 143 -7.59 -8.91 4.14
CA LYS A 143 -8.23 -9.30 5.39
C LYS A 143 -9.47 -8.43 5.53
N ILE A 144 -10.57 -8.89 4.95
CA ILE A 144 -11.90 -8.53 5.41
C ILE A 144 -11.97 -9.13 6.82
N LEU A 145 -12.21 -8.26 7.79
CA LEU A 145 -12.39 -8.62 9.21
C LEU A 145 -13.30 -9.84 9.37
#